data_AF-A0A2M8W754-F1
#
_entry.id   AF-A0A2M8W754-F1
#
_cell.length_a   1.000
_cell.length_b   1.000
_cell.length_c   1.000
_cell.angle_alpha   90.00
_cell.angle_beta   90.00
_cell.angle_gamma   90.00
#
_symmetry.space_group_name_H-M   'P 1'
#
loop_
_entity.id
_entity.type
_entity.pdbx_description
1 polymer ?
#
loop_
_entity_poly.entity_id
_entity_poly.type
_entity_poly.pdbx_seq_one_letter_code
_entity_poly.pdbx_strand_id
1 'polypeptide(L)'
;MSAQPPTWPTPPPPEAPPGPSAVTVSGVLWVLVGAGIGLGISVIGLVTAPLAIVGGILLGTLGRRWALTTAPLVVSGLGVVPLYVAWLNRGGPGDVCHAGGTACTEAMNPWPWAAAGVLLVALGVLLVVVAHRSETRRAARPH
;
A
#
# COMPACT_ATOMS: atom_id res chain seq x y z
N MET A 1 44.21 26.46 40.31
CA MET A 1 43.04 25.61 40.01
C MET A 1 42.46 26.05 38.68
N SER A 2 42.80 25.35 37.61
CA SER A 2 42.30 25.62 36.26
C SER A 2 40.95 24.93 36.11
N ALA A 3 39.87 25.68 35.87
CA ALA A 3 38.56 25.11 35.62
C ALA A 3 38.55 24.42 34.24
N GLN A 4 38.12 23.16 34.17
CA GLN A 4 37.89 22.50 32.88
C GLN A 4 36.66 23.12 32.20
N PRO A 5 36.72 23.37 30.87
CA PRO A 5 35.57 23.87 30.12
C PRO A 5 34.44 22.83 30.10
N PRO A 6 33.17 23.29 30.04
CA PRO A 6 32.01 22.39 29.99
C PRO A 6 32.03 21.54 28.72
N THR A 7 32.04 20.21 28.86
CA THR A 7 31.90 19.26 27.76
C THR A 7 30.43 19.08 27.42
N TRP A 8 29.94 19.79 26.39
CA TRP A 8 28.60 19.54 25.87
C TRP A 8 28.55 18.17 25.16
N PRO A 9 27.49 17.37 25.38
CA PRO A 9 27.27 16.16 24.58
C PRO A 9 27.16 16.55 23.11
N THR A 10 27.96 15.92 22.25
CA THR A 10 27.78 16.08 20.80
C THR A 10 26.43 15.49 20.41
N PRO A 11 25.63 16.17 19.58
CA PRO A 11 24.39 15.59 19.09
C PRO A 11 24.70 14.29 18.35
N PRO A 12 23.84 13.26 18.49
CA PRO A 12 24.05 12.01 17.77
C PRO A 12 24.11 12.28 16.26
N PRO A 13 24.92 11.54 15.51
CA PRO A 13 24.98 11.69 14.07
C PRO A 13 23.59 11.46 13.46
N PRO A 14 23.23 12.19 12.38
CA PRO A 14 21.97 11.97 11.70
C PRO A 14 21.88 10.51 11.24
N GLU A 15 20.73 9.89 11.48
CA GLU A 15 20.47 8.53 11.05
C GLU A 15 20.70 8.42 9.54
N ALA A 16 21.49 7.44 9.11
CA ALA A 16 21.74 7.22 7.70
C ALA A 16 20.41 6.98 6.96
N PRO A 17 20.22 7.54 5.75
CA PRO A 17 19.01 7.33 4.99
C PRO A 17 18.77 5.83 4.77
N PRO A 18 17.51 5.37 4.82
CA PRO A 18 17.21 3.97 4.59
C PRO A 18 17.68 3.56 3.20
N GLY A 19 18.19 2.32 3.10
CA GLY A 19 18.49 1.73 1.81
C GLY A 19 17.23 1.57 0.95
N PRO A 20 17.37 1.50 -0.39
CA PRO A 20 16.23 1.37 -1.31
C PRO A 20 15.37 0.13 -1.04
N SER A 21 15.97 -0.93 -0.48
CA SER A 21 15.27 -2.14 -0.07
C SER A 21 14.24 -1.90 1.05
N ALA A 22 14.55 -1.05 2.03
CA ALA A 22 13.63 -0.76 3.13
C ALA A 22 12.37 -0.05 2.63
N VAL A 23 12.53 0.97 1.78
CA VAL A 23 11.41 1.71 1.17
C VAL A 23 10.55 0.80 0.28
N THR A 24 11.19 -0.10 -0.47
CA THR A 24 10.48 -1.10 -1.29
C THR A 24 9.68 -2.04 -0.40
N VAL A 25 10.28 -2.54 0.69
CA VAL A 25 9.63 -3.45 1.64
C VAL A 25 8.43 -2.78 2.31
N SER A 26 8.54 -1.54 2.81
CA SER A 26 7.36 -0.86 3.38
C SER A 26 6.27 -0.65 2.35
N GLY A 27 6.62 -0.29 1.11
CA GLY A 27 5.65 -0.13 0.05
C GLY A 27 4.88 -1.42 -0.22
N VAL A 28 5.57 -2.54 -0.33
CA VAL A 28 4.95 -3.87 -0.48
C VAL A 28 4.06 -4.20 0.71
N LEU A 29 4.50 -3.94 1.94
CA LEU A 29 3.69 -4.19 3.14
C LEU A 29 2.40 -3.37 3.14
N TRP A 30 2.43 -2.10 2.73
CA TRP A 30 1.23 -1.28 2.61
C TRP A 30 0.27 -1.80 1.53
N VAL A 31 0.78 -2.27 0.39
CA VAL A 31 -0.04 -2.94 -0.64
C VAL A 31 -0.71 -4.19 -0.07
N LEU A 32 0.01 -5.01 0.70
CA LEU A 32 -0.55 -6.21 1.34
C LEU A 32 -1.63 -5.85 2.37
N VAL A 33 -1.41 -4.80 3.18
CA VAL A 33 -2.41 -4.27 4.11
C VAL A 33 -3.68 -3.85 3.35
N GLY A 34 -3.53 -3.09 2.26
CA GLY A 34 -4.66 -2.66 1.44
C GLY A 34 -5.43 -3.84 0.84
N ALA A 35 -4.72 -4.83 0.30
CA ALA A 35 -5.35 -6.02 -0.26
C ALA A 35 -6.11 -6.82 0.81
N GLY A 36 -5.51 -7.01 1.99
CA GLY A 36 -6.14 -7.70 3.12
C GLY A 36 -7.39 -6.97 3.63
N ILE A 37 -7.37 -5.63 3.70
CA ILE A 37 -8.55 -4.83 4.03
C ILE A 37 -9.63 -4.99 2.96
N GLY A 38 -9.27 -4.89 1.68
CA GLY A 38 -10.22 -5.01 0.57
C GLY A 38 -10.93 -6.37 0.53
N LEU A 39 -10.28 -7.43 1.00
CA LEU A 39 -10.87 -8.75 1.10
C LEU A 39 -11.91 -8.86 2.21
N GLY A 40 -12.03 -7.88 3.12
CA GLY A 40 -12.90 -7.87 4.30
C GLY A 40 -14.37 -8.19 4.06
N ILE A 41 -14.86 -8.01 2.82
CA ILE A 41 -16.24 -8.30 2.41
C ILE A 41 -16.46 -9.82 2.20
N SER A 42 -15.40 -10.61 2.09
CA SER A 42 -15.44 -12.05 1.86
C SER A 42 -15.29 -12.86 3.16
N VAL A 43 -15.57 -14.16 3.11
CA VAL A 43 -15.29 -15.10 4.22
C VAL A 43 -13.80 -15.11 4.58
N ILE A 44 -12.93 -15.02 3.56
CA ILE A 44 -11.47 -14.87 3.74
C ILE A 44 -11.15 -13.53 4.43
N GLY A 45 -11.96 -12.51 4.16
CA GLY A 45 -11.93 -11.17 4.75
C GLY A 45 -12.05 -11.13 6.25
N LEU A 46 -12.82 -12.06 6.84
CA LEU A 46 -13.09 -12.08 8.28
C LEU A 46 -11.79 -12.21 9.11
N VAL A 47 -10.81 -12.94 8.58
CA VAL A 47 -9.49 -13.12 9.21
C VAL A 47 -8.47 -12.13 8.64
N THR A 48 -8.49 -11.92 7.33
CA THR A 48 -7.47 -11.08 6.66
C THR A 48 -7.62 -9.59 6.97
N ALA A 49 -8.84 -9.05 7.10
CA ALA A 49 -9.04 -7.63 7.36
C ALA A 49 -8.59 -7.20 8.76
N PRO A 50 -8.93 -7.90 9.87
CA PRO A 50 -8.40 -7.56 11.19
C PRO A 50 -6.89 -7.65 11.26
N LEU A 51 -6.29 -8.71 10.68
CA LEU A 51 -4.83 -8.86 10.62
C LEU A 51 -4.17 -7.76 9.82
N ALA A 52 -4.76 -7.36 8.69
CA ALA A 52 -4.26 -6.25 7.88
C ALA A 52 -4.37 -4.91 8.60
N ILE A 53 -5.49 -4.66 9.31
CA ILE A 53 -5.66 -3.46 10.13
C ILE A 53 -4.60 -3.41 11.24
N VAL A 54 -4.43 -4.49 11.99
CA VAL A 54 -3.42 -4.58 13.05
C VAL A 54 -2.02 -4.41 12.46
N GLY A 55 -1.70 -5.08 11.35
CA GLY A 55 -0.43 -4.94 10.64
C GLY A 55 -0.18 -3.52 10.17
N GLY A 56 -1.19 -2.83 9.65
CA GLY A 56 -1.12 -1.42 9.23
C GLY A 56 -0.93 -0.47 10.40
N ILE A 57 -1.63 -0.70 11.53
CA ILE A 57 -1.43 0.09 12.76
C ILE A 57 -0.01 -0.11 13.28
N LEU A 58 0.46 -1.35 13.37
CA LEU A 58 1.82 -1.67 13.80
C LEU A 58 2.86 -1.03 12.85
N LEU A 59 2.66 -1.13 11.54
CA LEU A 59 3.55 -0.51 10.55
C LEU A 59 3.52 1.02 10.62
N GLY A 60 2.39 1.63 10.96
CA GLY A 60 2.28 3.08 11.15
C GLY A 60 2.84 3.60 12.47
N THR A 61 2.76 2.79 13.54
CA THR A 61 3.16 3.18 14.91
C THR A 61 4.59 2.78 15.26
N LEU A 62 5.05 1.61 14.81
CA LEU A 62 6.41 1.11 14.99
C LEU A 62 7.30 1.42 13.79
N GLY A 63 6.70 1.77 12.64
CA GLY A 63 7.43 2.11 11.45
C GLY A 63 8.19 3.43 11.60
N ARG A 64 9.40 3.44 11.05
CA ARG A 64 10.18 4.66 10.87
C ARG A 64 9.46 5.61 9.90
N ARG A 65 9.86 6.89 9.89
CA ARG A 65 9.27 7.93 9.00
C ARG A 65 9.15 7.50 7.53
N TRP A 66 10.07 6.69 7.01
CA TRP A 66 10.03 6.16 5.64
C TRP A 66 8.94 5.12 5.39
N ALA A 67 8.44 4.43 6.41
CA ALA A 67 7.28 3.56 6.25
C ALA A 67 6.03 4.40 5.96
N LEU A 68 5.90 5.56 6.61
CA LEU A 68 4.78 6.47 6.43
C LEU A 68 4.78 7.17 5.07
N THR A 69 5.95 7.43 4.47
CA THR A 69 6.02 8.03 3.12
C THR A 69 5.44 7.12 2.04
N THR A 70 5.48 5.79 2.26
CA THR A 70 4.88 4.79 1.38
C THR A 70 3.48 4.35 1.79
N ALA A 71 2.93 4.87 2.89
CA ALA A 71 1.60 4.50 3.40
C ALA A 71 0.45 4.66 2.39
N PRO A 72 0.44 5.66 1.49
CA PRO A 72 -0.61 5.77 0.48
C PRO A 72 -0.73 4.57 -0.48
N LEU A 73 0.28 3.69 -0.56
CA LEU A 73 0.19 2.44 -1.34
C LEU A 73 -0.84 1.45 -0.80
N VAL A 74 -1.37 1.67 0.41
CA VAL A 74 -2.57 0.95 0.89
C VAL A 74 -3.74 1.09 -0.08
N VAL A 75 -3.87 2.24 -0.74
CA VAL A 75 -4.90 2.49 -1.77
C VAL A 75 -4.67 1.61 -3.00
N SER A 76 -3.42 1.44 -3.42
CA SER A 76 -3.06 0.52 -4.50
C SER A 76 -3.36 -0.94 -4.12
N GLY A 77 -3.13 -1.30 -2.86
CA GLY A 77 -3.52 -2.60 -2.30
C GLY A 77 -5.02 -2.87 -2.38
N LEU A 78 -5.86 -1.87 -2.06
CA LEU A 78 -7.32 -1.99 -2.20
C LEU A 78 -7.74 -2.27 -3.65
N GLY A 79 -6.99 -1.77 -4.63
CA GLY A 79 -7.21 -2.02 -6.05
C GLY A 79 -7.00 -3.47 -6.48
N VAL A 80 -6.26 -4.28 -5.72
CA VAL A 80 -6.02 -5.71 -6.03
C VAL A 80 -7.33 -6.51 -6.07
N VAL A 81 -8.27 -6.20 -5.18
CA VAL A 81 -9.54 -6.93 -5.07
C VAL A 81 -10.44 -6.76 -6.31
N PRO A 82 -10.77 -5.54 -6.76
CA PRO A 82 -11.55 -5.38 -8.00
C PRO A 82 -10.78 -5.86 -9.24
N LEU A 83 -9.44 -5.76 -9.29
CA LEU A 83 -8.66 -6.38 -10.37
C LEU A 83 -8.80 -7.92 -10.38
N TYR A 84 -8.81 -8.54 -9.20
CA TYR A 84 -9.02 -9.98 -9.07
C TYR A 84 -10.43 -10.38 -9.52
N VAL A 85 -11.46 -9.61 -9.14
CA VAL A 85 -12.83 -9.82 -9.63
C VAL A 85 -12.90 -9.68 -11.15
N ALA A 86 -12.26 -8.67 -11.73
CA ALA A 86 -12.19 -8.49 -13.18
C ALA A 86 -11.52 -9.69 -13.88
N TRP A 87 -10.44 -10.21 -13.30
CA TRP A 87 -9.74 -11.38 -13.81
C TRP A 87 -10.59 -12.64 -13.81
N LEU A 88 -11.33 -12.90 -12.72
CA LEU A 88 -12.27 -14.02 -12.65
C LEU A 88 -13.37 -13.93 -13.71
N ASN A 89 -13.80 -12.70 -14.03
CA ASN A 89 -14.87 -12.44 -14.99
C ASN A 89 -14.37 -12.06 -16.40
N ARG A 90 -13.10 -12.35 -16.72
CA ARG A 90 -12.47 -11.95 -18.00
C ARG A 90 -13.12 -12.57 -19.24
N GLY A 91 -13.94 -13.61 -19.07
CA GLY A 91 -14.73 -14.22 -20.13
C GLY A 91 -15.85 -13.33 -20.68
N GLY A 92 -16.12 -12.19 -20.04
CA GLY A 92 -17.24 -11.31 -20.37
C GLY A 92 -18.50 -11.68 -19.57
N PRO A 93 -19.56 -10.86 -19.68
CA PRO A 93 -20.80 -11.12 -18.98
C PRO A 93 -21.58 -12.29 -19.62
N GLY A 94 -22.34 -13.01 -18.80
CA GLY A 94 -23.24 -14.09 -19.25
C GLY A 94 -22.81 -15.48 -18.78
N ASP A 95 -23.47 -16.51 -19.30
CA ASP A 95 -23.23 -17.89 -18.88
C ASP A 95 -21.91 -18.44 -19.42
N VAL A 96 -20.98 -18.72 -18.51
CA VAL A 96 -19.71 -19.38 -18.81
C VAL A 96 -19.80 -20.83 -18.35
N CYS A 97 -19.89 -21.75 -19.31
CA CYS A 97 -19.95 -23.19 -19.02
C CYS A 97 -18.54 -23.79 -19.03
N HIS A 98 -18.18 -24.50 -17.97
CA HIS A 98 -16.93 -25.25 -17.91
C HIS A 98 -17.07 -26.63 -18.59
N ALA A 99 -15.95 -27.24 -18.99
CA ALA A 99 -15.92 -28.50 -19.71
C ALA A 99 -16.69 -29.59 -18.94
N GLY A 100 -17.78 -30.09 -19.53
CA GLY A 100 -18.76 -30.96 -18.88
C GLY A 100 -20.21 -30.48 -19.03
N GLY A 101 -20.43 -29.19 -19.34
CA GLY A 101 -21.71 -28.63 -19.82
C GLY A 101 -22.89 -28.66 -18.82
N THR A 102 -22.71 -29.29 -17.66
CA THR A 102 -23.77 -29.45 -16.64
C THR A 102 -23.79 -28.32 -15.60
N ALA A 103 -22.74 -27.48 -15.55
CA ALA A 103 -22.68 -26.31 -14.67
C ALA A 103 -22.15 -25.10 -15.43
N CYS A 104 -23.00 -24.10 -15.58
CA CYS A 104 -22.64 -22.78 -16.09
C CYS A 104 -22.66 -21.79 -14.92
N THR A 105 -21.68 -20.90 -14.88
CA THR A 105 -21.64 -19.81 -13.91
C THR A 105 -21.97 -18.52 -14.63
N GLU A 106 -22.82 -17.70 -14.02
CA GLU A 106 -23.14 -16.38 -14.54
C GLU A 106 -21.97 -15.43 -14.22
N ALA A 107 -21.28 -15.01 -15.26
CA ALA A 107 -20.16 -14.08 -15.18
C ALA A 107 -20.65 -12.63 -15.21
N MET A 108 -20.01 -11.78 -14.41
CA MET A 108 -20.25 -10.35 -14.35
C MET A 108 -19.50 -9.63 -15.48
N ASN A 109 -19.89 -8.39 -15.81
CA ASN A 109 -19.09 -7.55 -16.68
C ASN A 109 -17.75 -7.19 -16.00
N PRO A 110 -16.57 -7.54 -16.56
CA PRO A 110 -15.27 -7.30 -15.92
C PRO A 110 -14.80 -5.85 -15.97
N TRP A 111 -15.29 -5.04 -16.92
CA TRP A 111 -14.75 -3.70 -17.19
C TRP A 111 -14.92 -2.69 -16.05
N PRO A 112 -16.07 -2.60 -15.36
CA PRO A 112 -16.23 -1.71 -14.22
C PRO A 112 -15.22 -2.01 -13.10
N TRP A 113 -14.97 -3.30 -12.84
CA TRP A 113 -14.03 -3.77 -11.83
C TRP A 113 -12.58 -3.48 -12.25
N ALA A 114 -12.24 -3.72 -13.51
CA ALA A 114 -10.92 -3.39 -14.05
C ALA A 114 -10.63 -1.90 -13.94
N ALA A 115 -11.59 -1.05 -14.33
CA ALA A 115 -11.46 0.40 -14.24
C ALA A 115 -11.26 0.86 -12.78
N ALA A 116 -12.09 0.39 -11.85
CA ALA A 116 -11.97 0.71 -10.43
C ALA A 116 -10.60 0.31 -9.87
N GLY A 117 -10.14 -0.91 -10.18
CA GLY A 117 -8.84 -1.41 -9.74
C GLY A 117 -7.65 -0.63 -10.28
N VAL A 118 -7.65 -0.32 -11.58
CA VAL A 118 -6.60 0.51 -12.21
C VAL A 118 -6.57 1.92 -11.61
N LEU A 119 -7.74 2.54 -11.39
CA LEU A 119 -7.82 3.87 -10.78
C LEU A 119 -7.27 3.89 -9.36
N LEU A 120 -7.58 2.89 -8.53
CA LEU A 120 -7.04 2.77 -7.18
C LEU A 120 -5.52 2.57 -7.18
N VAL A 121 -5.00 1.72 -8.06
CA VAL A 121 -3.56 1.52 -8.23
C VAL A 121 -2.87 2.82 -8.63
N ALA A 122 -3.39 3.48 -9.66
CA ALA A 122 -2.84 4.75 -10.15
C ALA A 122 -2.88 5.85 -9.09
N LEU A 123 -3.98 5.94 -8.32
CA LEU A 123 -4.14 6.92 -7.25
C LEU A 123 -3.10 6.73 -6.15
N GLY A 124 -2.92 5.49 -5.65
CA GLY A 124 -1.92 5.22 -4.60
C GLY A 124 -0.50 5.55 -5.05
N VAL A 125 -0.14 5.20 -6.29
CA VAL A 125 1.17 5.55 -6.89
C VAL A 125 1.32 7.07 -7.01
N LEU A 126 0.29 7.77 -7.50
CA LEU A 126 0.31 9.21 -7.65
C LEU A 126 0.50 9.92 -6.31
N LEU A 127 -0.18 9.48 -5.26
CA LEU A 127 -0.06 10.05 -3.92
C LEU A 127 1.38 9.96 -3.39
N VAL A 128 2.04 8.81 -3.56
CA VAL A 128 3.46 8.65 -3.17
C VAL A 128 4.38 9.55 -3.99
N VAL A 129 4.20 9.60 -5.31
CA VAL A 129 5.02 10.46 -6.19
C VAL A 129 4.85 11.94 -5.83
N VAL A 130 3.63 12.39 -5.57
CA VAL A 130 3.35 13.77 -5.15
C VAL A 130 3.94 14.07 -3.78
N ALA A 131 3.83 13.15 -2.82
CA ALA A 131 4.42 13.29 -1.49
C ALA A 131 5.94 13.50 -1.57
N HIS A 132 6.66 12.65 -2.31
CA HIS A 132 8.11 12.78 -2.51
C HIS A 132 8.51 14.08 -3.23
N ARG A 133 7.73 14.51 -4.22
CA ARG A 133 7.96 15.79 -4.90
C ARG A 133 7.76 16.99 -3.98
N SER A 134 6.85 16.90 -3.01
CA SER A 134 6.60 17.98 -2.06
C SER A 134 7.73 18.14 -1.04
N GLU A 135 8.31 17.03 -0.59
CA GLU A 135 9.44 17.02 0.35
C GLU A 135 10.71 17.62 -0.28
N THR A 136 11.03 17.19 -1.51
CA THR A 136 12.17 17.72 -2.27
C THR A 136 12.02 19.22 -2.54
N ARG A 137 10.82 19.70 -2.87
CA ARG A 137 10.56 21.14 -3.05
C ARG A 137 10.67 21.95 -1.77
N ARG A 138 10.27 21.39 -0.62
CA ARG A 138 10.43 22.06 0.69
C ARG A 138 11.90 22.20 1.07
N ALA A 139 12.71 21.18 0.82
CA ALA A 139 14.15 21.23 1.09
C ALA A 139 14.91 22.24 0.21
N ALA A 140 14.41 22.51 -1.00
CA ALA A 140 15.03 23.44 -1.95
C ALA A 140 14.59 24.91 -1.79
N ARG A 141 13.65 25.25 -0.90
CA ARG A 141 13.26 26.64 -0.65
C ARG A 141 14.33 27.32 0.21
N PRO A 142 15.06 28.34 -0.30
CA PRO A 142 15.97 29.13 0.53
C PRO A 142 15.16 29.89 1.59
N HIS A 143 15.63 29.82 2.84
CA HIS A 143 15.13 30.61 3.96
C HIS A 143 15.65 32.04 3.91
#